data_AF-A0A914PVC3-F1
#
_entry.id   AF-A0A914PVC3-F1
#
_cell.length_a   1.000
_cell.length_b   1.000
_cell.length_c   1.000
_cell.angle_alpha   90.00
_cell.angle_beta   90.00
_cell.angle_gamma   90.00
#
_symmetry.space_group_name_H-M   'P 1'
#
loop_
_entity.id
_entity.type
_entity.pdbx_description
1 polymer ?
#
loop_
_entity_poly.entity_id
_entity_poly.type
_entity_poly.pdbx_seq_one_letter_code
_entity_poly.pdbx_strand_id
1 'polypeptide(L)'
;MSLIHPWGPIRISVRTTDVVRPVLQHLYASRHDFTAPIIIHANTFTSKDSMEKSVDPIIFIETVQKLLPEATISLGWTPSSNYAALNRLDWSKTFRLMSYLSDLRQPVMLTMNLNDVLHSLEQLEWLLGINEPEIFLLVKADATAFVDADFQKLSAISENDKILFDVDDGWRRKLRHLEPKPPKKRRRSVEPEKWKNRIFPSSHSMLSTNIISKTGIAFLGWPNALLLSNNEIQNYPSKQSISGKIMFHPKRQLREITPLRDSGMLVQFFEKNLLTIDSPKIDDSVTVLIGFDGRITISNNLRRSDPLYYESSSGQLPKSPCYEFKIIDKGWKIDAEVWTSPCHSGMKDHSQKLISSSSSNPENEIPIYRTFLSLDTPISRNRKLRNIGISKSGDGAIDFLLQELEHSDAASIQNLSVFCVLFSIVFTFILRV
;
A
#
# COMPACT_ATOMS: atom_id res chain seq x y z
N MET A 1 20.35 -25.09 -2.80
CA MET A 1 19.77 -26.27 -2.12
C MET A 1 20.45 -26.35 -0.76
N SER A 2 19.93 -25.64 0.25
CA SER A 2 20.54 -25.59 1.58
C SER A 2 20.01 -26.71 2.47
N LEU A 3 20.93 -27.31 3.21
CA LEU A 3 20.71 -28.39 4.15
C LEU A 3 19.78 -27.93 5.28
N ILE A 4 18.70 -28.68 5.48
CA ILE A 4 17.73 -28.48 6.56
C ILE A 4 18.33 -29.08 7.84
N HIS A 5 18.52 -28.26 8.88
CA HIS A 5 18.84 -28.73 10.22
C HIS A 5 17.75 -29.70 10.73
N PRO A 6 18.08 -30.72 11.54
CA PRO A 6 17.20 -31.86 11.84
C PRO A 6 15.98 -31.54 12.73
N TRP A 7 15.79 -30.29 13.15
CA TRP A 7 14.65 -29.87 13.97
C TRP A 7 13.89 -28.79 13.21
N GLY A 8 12.69 -29.13 12.73
CA GLY A 8 11.77 -28.17 12.14
C GLY A 8 11.32 -27.11 13.15
N PRO A 9 10.76 -25.98 12.69
CA PRO A 9 10.26 -24.94 13.58
C PRO A 9 9.14 -25.47 14.49
N ILE A 10 9.14 -25.04 15.75
CA ILE A 10 8.13 -25.42 16.74
C ILE A 10 6.96 -24.44 16.64
N ARG A 11 5.80 -24.94 16.20
CA ARG A 11 4.57 -24.14 16.12
C ARG A 11 3.69 -24.35 17.34
N ILE A 12 3.41 -23.29 18.07
CA ILE A 12 2.57 -23.31 19.27
C ILE A 12 1.30 -22.52 18.98
N SER A 13 0.14 -23.17 19.12
CA SER A 13 -1.16 -22.56 18.80
C SER A 13 -1.91 -22.16 20.07
N VAL A 14 -2.30 -20.89 20.14
CA VAL A 14 -3.09 -20.31 21.22
C VAL A 14 -4.52 -20.09 20.72
N ARG A 15 -5.50 -20.66 21.42
CA ARG A 15 -6.90 -20.68 20.95
C ARG A 15 -7.78 -19.58 21.55
N THR A 16 -7.49 -19.11 22.75
CA THR A 16 -8.29 -18.05 23.40
C THR A 16 -7.38 -16.96 23.97
N THR A 17 -7.92 -15.75 24.09
CA THR A 17 -7.19 -14.60 24.65
C THR A 17 -6.69 -14.85 26.07
N ASP A 18 -7.47 -15.55 26.89
CA ASP A 18 -7.15 -15.77 28.31
C ASP A 18 -5.90 -16.63 28.51
N VAL A 19 -5.60 -17.54 27.57
CA VAL A 19 -4.43 -18.42 27.65
C VAL A 19 -3.17 -17.83 27.02
N VAL A 20 -3.25 -16.70 26.32
CA VAL A 20 -2.09 -16.03 25.68
C VAL A 20 -0.98 -15.79 26.68
N ARG A 21 -1.28 -15.08 27.78
CA ARG A 21 -0.28 -14.70 28.78
C ARG A 21 0.31 -15.92 29.52
N PRO A 22 -0.48 -16.85 30.08
CA PRO A 22 0.06 -18.02 30.76
C PRO A 22 0.98 -18.88 29.87
N VAL A 23 0.57 -19.15 28.64
CA VAL A 23 1.36 -19.97 27.69
C VAL A 23 2.68 -19.28 27.37
N LEU A 24 2.65 -17.99 27.04
CA LEU A 24 3.85 -17.25 26.68
C LEU A 24 4.81 -17.05 27.87
N GLN A 25 4.29 -16.92 29.09
CA GLN A 25 5.12 -16.88 30.30
C GLN A 25 5.84 -18.20 30.53
N HIS A 26 5.16 -19.33 30.32
CA HIS A 26 5.77 -20.65 30.43
C HIS A 26 6.88 -20.83 29.37
N LEU A 27 6.59 -20.47 28.11
CA LEU A 27 7.58 -20.55 27.02
C LEU A 27 8.77 -19.63 27.24
N TYR A 28 8.55 -18.45 27.80
CA TYR A 28 9.63 -17.55 28.17
C TYR A 28 10.52 -18.16 29.26
N ALA A 29 9.93 -18.79 30.28
CA ALA A 29 10.68 -19.46 31.34
C ALA A 29 11.50 -20.65 30.81
N SER A 30 10.96 -21.39 29.86
CA SER A 30 11.62 -22.53 29.19
C SER A 30 12.36 -22.16 27.91
N ARG A 31 12.61 -20.87 27.64
CA ARG A 31 13.21 -20.43 26.36
C ARG A 31 14.56 -21.07 26.06
N HIS A 32 15.32 -21.40 27.10
CA HIS A 32 16.65 -22.01 27.00
C HIS A 32 16.59 -23.49 26.61
N ASP A 33 15.42 -24.12 26.69
CA ASP A 33 15.19 -25.52 26.33
C ASP A 33 14.93 -25.69 24.83
N PHE A 34 14.71 -24.59 24.09
CA PHE A 34 14.40 -24.62 22.66
C PHE A 34 15.59 -24.16 21.82
N THR A 35 16.07 -25.03 20.94
CA THR A 35 17.09 -24.70 19.94
C THR A 35 16.50 -24.42 18.55
N ALA A 36 15.23 -24.75 18.34
CA ALA A 36 14.52 -24.55 17.08
C ALA A 36 13.75 -23.22 17.09
N PRO A 37 13.59 -22.55 15.93
CA PRO A 37 12.77 -21.34 15.82
C PRO A 37 11.33 -21.58 16.28
N ILE A 38 10.79 -20.65 17.07
CA ILE A 38 9.43 -20.74 17.61
C ILE A 38 8.48 -19.89 16.77
N ILE A 39 7.36 -20.48 16.39
CA ILE A 39 6.24 -19.82 15.73
C ILE A 39 5.06 -19.82 16.70
N ILE A 40 4.65 -18.64 17.16
CA ILE A 40 3.44 -18.52 17.98
C ILE A 40 2.27 -18.20 17.06
N HIS A 41 1.27 -19.05 17.05
CA HIS A 41 0.10 -18.95 16.18
C HIS A 41 -1.18 -18.64 16.96
N ALA A 42 -1.99 -17.74 16.44
CA ALA A 42 -3.34 -17.49 16.92
C ALA A 42 -4.30 -17.20 15.76
N ASN A 43 -5.56 -17.60 15.92
CA ASN A 43 -6.64 -17.24 15.01
C ASN A 43 -7.24 -15.90 15.43
N THR A 44 -6.80 -14.81 14.81
CA THR A 44 -7.22 -13.43 15.14
C THR A 44 -8.36 -12.94 14.26
N PHE A 45 -8.67 -13.66 13.18
CA PHE A 45 -9.81 -13.36 12.31
C PHE A 45 -10.92 -14.38 12.50
N THR A 46 -12.15 -13.90 12.67
CA THR A 46 -13.32 -14.78 12.71
C THR A 46 -13.74 -15.14 11.29
N SER A 47 -13.79 -16.43 10.99
CA SER A 47 -14.42 -16.91 9.75
C SER A 47 -15.93 -16.78 9.83
N LYS A 48 -16.57 -16.61 8.66
CA LYS A 48 -18.03 -16.75 8.54
C LYS A 48 -18.46 -18.12 9.07
N ASP A 49 -19.57 -18.14 9.80
CA ASP A 49 -20.16 -19.35 10.40
C ASP A 49 -19.26 -20.07 11.42
N SER A 50 -18.18 -19.43 11.87
CA SER A 50 -17.33 -19.99 12.92
C SER A 50 -17.98 -19.83 14.30
N MET A 51 -17.97 -20.92 15.07
CA MET A 51 -18.42 -20.92 16.47
C MET A 51 -17.28 -20.60 17.45
N GLU A 52 -16.02 -20.60 16.98
CA GLU A 52 -14.86 -20.28 17.80
C GLU A 52 -14.66 -18.76 17.88
N LYS A 53 -14.43 -18.25 19.09
CA LYS A 53 -14.06 -16.84 19.27
C LYS A 53 -12.62 -16.64 18.83
N SER A 54 -12.38 -15.61 18.02
CA SER A 54 -11.02 -15.23 17.65
C SER A 54 -10.26 -14.67 18.84
N VAL A 55 -8.95 -14.92 18.88
CA VAL A 55 -8.03 -14.30 19.83
C VAL A 55 -7.93 -12.80 19.55
N ASP A 56 -7.86 -11.99 20.60
CA ASP A 56 -7.63 -10.55 20.47
C ASP A 56 -6.23 -10.31 19.87
N PRO A 57 -6.14 -9.70 18.66
CA PRO A 57 -4.86 -9.50 18.00
C PRO A 57 -3.93 -8.57 18.76
N ILE A 58 -4.46 -7.55 19.44
CA ILE A 58 -3.63 -6.55 20.15
C ILE A 58 -2.98 -7.23 21.35
N ILE A 59 -3.79 -7.89 22.19
CA ILE A 59 -3.29 -8.60 23.37
C ILE A 59 -2.29 -9.69 22.97
N PHE A 60 -2.58 -10.43 21.90
CA PHE A 60 -1.71 -11.47 21.37
C PHE A 60 -0.35 -10.91 20.94
N ILE A 61 -0.35 -9.91 20.06
CA ILE A 61 0.85 -9.34 19.47
C ILE A 61 1.71 -8.65 20.53
N GLU A 62 1.12 -7.80 21.37
CA GLU A 62 1.86 -7.10 22.44
C GLU A 62 2.50 -8.08 23.42
N THR A 63 1.79 -9.17 23.76
CA THR A 63 2.33 -10.17 24.69
C THR A 63 3.45 -10.98 24.05
N VAL A 64 3.33 -11.37 22.78
CA VAL A 64 4.41 -12.08 22.06
C VAL A 64 5.62 -11.17 21.91
N GLN A 65 5.44 -9.91 21.50
CA GLN A 65 6.52 -8.94 21.36
C GLN A 65 7.28 -8.71 22.67
N LYS A 66 6.54 -8.67 23.80
CA LYS A 66 7.13 -8.46 25.12
C LYS A 66 7.89 -9.68 25.65
N LEU A 67 7.34 -10.89 25.49
CA LEU A 67 7.87 -12.10 26.11
C LEU A 67 8.80 -12.89 25.20
N LEU A 68 8.51 -12.95 23.89
CA LEU A 68 9.26 -13.74 22.90
C LEU A 68 9.55 -12.89 21.66
N PRO A 69 10.41 -11.85 21.77
CA PRO A 69 10.72 -10.94 20.66
C PRO A 69 11.46 -11.61 19.48
N GLU A 70 11.98 -12.81 19.66
CA GLU A 70 12.66 -13.59 18.60
C GLU A 70 11.72 -14.56 17.87
N ALA A 71 10.48 -14.74 18.36
CA ALA A 71 9.52 -15.64 17.74
C ALA A 71 8.88 -15.03 16.48
N THR A 72 8.48 -15.89 15.56
CA THR A 72 7.62 -15.50 14.43
C THR A 72 6.16 -15.46 14.89
N ILE A 73 5.49 -14.34 14.64
CA ILE A 73 4.06 -14.18 14.94
C ILE A 73 3.28 -14.77 13.78
N SER A 74 2.36 -15.70 14.03
CA SER A 74 1.48 -16.25 13.01
C SER A 74 0.01 -15.92 13.28
N LEU A 75 -0.66 -15.36 12.28
CA LEU A 75 -2.05 -14.94 12.35
C LEU A 75 -2.91 -15.78 11.41
N GLY A 76 -4.03 -16.27 11.90
CA GLY A 76 -4.94 -17.13 11.15
C GLY A 76 -6.41 -16.74 11.29
N TRP A 77 -7.25 -17.58 10.68
CA TRP A 77 -8.69 -17.49 10.72
C TRP A 77 -9.24 -18.65 11.54
N THR A 78 -10.29 -18.39 12.31
CA THR A 78 -10.99 -19.45 13.02
C THR A 78 -11.54 -20.48 12.03
N PRO A 79 -11.62 -21.76 12.39
CA PRO A 79 -12.14 -22.79 11.50
C PRO A 79 -13.60 -22.50 11.14
N SER A 80 -13.96 -22.75 9.88
CA SER A 80 -15.34 -22.70 9.37
C SER A 80 -15.78 -24.10 9.00
N SER A 81 -17.02 -24.46 9.34
CA SER A 81 -17.66 -25.68 8.85
C SER A 81 -18.12 -25.54 7.39
N ASN A 82 -18.25 -24.31 6.91
CA ASN A 82 -18.66 -23.99 5.55
C ASN A 82 -17.45 -23.57 4.70
N TYR A 83 -16.86 -24.54 3.99
CA TYR A 83 -15.71 -24.31 3.11
C TYR A 83 -16.02 -23.45 1.87
N ALA A 84 -17.31 -23.23 1.56
CA ALA A 84 -17.73 -22.30 0.52
C ALA A 84 -17.81 -20.85 1.03
N ALA A 85 -17.83 -20.64 2.35
CA ALA A 85 -17.90 -19.30 2.93
C ALA A 85 -16.54 -18.58 2.80
N LEU A 86 -16.48 -17.61 1.90
CA LEU A 86 -15.27 -16.82 1.65
C LEU A 86 -14.91 -15.91 2.82
N ASN A 87 -13.67 -16.06 3.31
CA ASN A 87 -13.03 -15.25 4.35
C ASN A 87 -11.92 -14.35 3.80
N ARG A 88 -12.04 -13.95 2.53
CA ARG A 88 -11.10 -13.06 1.82
C ARG A 88 -10.65 -11.84 2.64
N LEU A 89 -9.41 -11.43 2.43
CA LEU A 89 -8.89 -10.14 2.82
C LEU A 89 -9.39 -9.09 1.82
N ASP A 90 -10.14 -8.12 2.33
CA ASP A 90 -10.42 -6.87 1.63
C ASP A 90 -9.54 -5.75 2.21
N TRP A 91 -9.53 -4.59 1.56
CA TRP A 91 -8.73 -3.46 2.03
C TRP A 91 -9.05 -3.00 3.46
N SER A 92 -10.28 -3.21 3.93
CA SER A 92 -10.67 -2.88 5.31
C SER A 92 -9.95 -3.79 6.30
N LYS A 93 -9.99 -5.11 6.07
CA LYS A 93 -9.25 -6.09 6.87
C LYS A 93 -7.75 -5.89 6.76
N THR A 94 -7.23 -5.57 5.58
CA THR A 94 -5.80 -5.31 5.35
C THR A 94 -5.32 -4.08 6.11
N PHE A 95 -6.05 -2.97 6.09
CA PHE A 95 -5.68 -1.78 6.84
C PHE A 95 -5.83 -1.99 8.35
N ARG A 96 -6.86 -2.71 8.76
CA ARG A 96 -6.99 -3.12 10.17
C ARG A 96 -5.82 -3.99 10.59
N LEU A 97 -5.43 -4.97 9.78
CA LEU A 97 -4.25 -5.82 10.03
C LEU A 97 -3.02 -4.96 10.23
N MET A 98 -2.76 -4.04 9.30
CA MET A 98 -1.60 -3.16 9.41
C MET A 98 -1.64 -2.21 10.60
N SER A 99 -2.82 -1.88 11.12
CA SER A 99 -2.94 -0.93 12.22
C SER A 99 -2.30 -1.39 13.53
N TYR A 100 -2.07 -2.70 13.67
CA TYR A 100 -1.41 -3.30 14.82
C TYR A 100 -0.13 -4.07 14.44
N LEU A 101 0.26 -4.08 13.15
CA LEU A 101 1.53 -4.64 12.70
C LEU A 101 2.59 -3.59 12.36
N SER A 102 2.20 -2.33 12.14
CA SER A 102 3.10 -1.28 11.61
C SER A 102 4.35 -1.05 12.45
N ASP A 103 4.29 -1.32 13.74
CA ASP A 103 5.36 -1.03 14.70
C ASP A 103 6.16 -2.30 15.07
N LEU A 104 5.85 -3.42 14.42
CA LEU A 104 6.54 -4.69 14.64
C LEU A 104 7.82 -4.76 13.81
N ARG A 105 8.86 -5.31 14.43
CA ARG A 105 10.09 -5.73 13.74
C ARG A 105 10.17 -7.25 13.54
N GLN A 106 9.33 -8.00 14.27
CA GLN A 106 9.28 -9.46 14.18
C GLN A 106 8.66 -9.89 12.84
N PRO A 107 9.10 -11.02 12.26
CA PRO A 107 8.46 -11.57 11.08
C PRO A 107 7.03 -12.03 11.42
N VAL A 108 6.12 -11.81 10.46
CA VAL A 108 4.70 -12.13 10.58
C VAL A 108 4.33 -13.15 9.51
N MET A 109 3.65 -14.23 9.89
CA MET A 109 3.16 -15.26 8.96
C MET A 109 1.63 -15.33 8.96
N LEU A 110 1.03 -14.91 7.85
CA LEU A 110 -0.41 -15.02 7.61
C LEU A 110 -0.74 -16.44 7.15
N THR A 111 -1.58 -17.16 7.88
CA THR A 111 -2.05 -18.50 7.51
C THR A 111 -3.43 -18.42 6.90
N MET A 112 -3.58 -18.76 5.62
CA MET A 112 -4.85 -18.66 4.88
C MET A 112 -5.15 -19.92 4.08
N ASN A 113 -6.44 -20.21 3.88
CA ASN A 113 -6.85 -21.27 2.97
C ASN A 113 -6.64 -20.84 1.51
N LEU A 114 -6.35 -21.80 0.64
CA LEU A 114 -6.08 -21.55 -0.79
C LEU A 114 -7.18 -20.75 -1.48
N ASN A 115 -8.45 -21.04 -1.20
CA ASN A 115 -9.55 -20.32 -1.83
C ASN A 115 -9.58 -18.85 -1.41
N ASP A 116 -9.40 -18.58 -0.11
CA ASP A 116 -9.35 -17.21 0.41
C ASP A 116 -8.19 -16.43 -0.19
N VAL A 117 -7.04 -17.08 -0.39
CA VAL A 117 -5.87 -16.50 -1.08
C VAL A 117 -6.21 -16.05 -2.50
N LEU A 118 -6.85 -16.92 -3.28
CA LEU A 118 -7.21 -16.63 -4.67
C LEU A 118 -8.21 -15.47 -4.81
N HIS A 119 -9.00 -15.22 -3.77
CA HIS A 119 -9.93 -14.09 -3.67
C HIS A 119 -9.33 -12.84 -2.97
N SER A 120 -8.05 -12.88 -2.60
CA SER A 120 -7.35 -11.82 -1.85
C SER A 120 -6.04 -11.38 -2.52
N LEU A 121 -5.84 -11.73 -3.78
CA LEU A 121 -4.52 -11.62 -4.44
C LEU A 121 -3.94 -10.21 -4.45
N GLU A 122 -4.77 -9.18 -4.67
CA GLU A 122 -4.29 -7.79 -4.69
C GLU A 122 -3.80 -7.35 -3.31
N GLN A 123 -4.56 -7.67 -2.26
CA GLN A 123 -4.21 -7.35 -0.87
C GLN A 123 -2.96 -8.13 -0.44
N LEU A 124 -2.85 -9.40 -0.84
CA LEU A 124 -1.70 -10.24 -0.54
C LEU A 124 -0.44 -9.79 -1.28
N GLU A 125 -0.55 -9.45 -2.56
CA GLU A 125 0.55 -8.87 -3.34
C GLU A 125 1.08 -7.59 -2.68
N TRP A 126 0.17 -6.74 -2.16
CA TRP A 126 0.54 -5.56 -1.39
C TRP A 126 1.20 -5.90 -0.04
N LEU A 127 0.62 -6.81 0.76
CA LEU A 127 1.19 -7.21 2.06
C LEU A 127 2.58 -7.84 1.92
N LEU A 128 2.75 -8.75 0.96
CA LEU A 128 4.03 -9.43 0.69
C LEU A 128 5.11 -8.47 0.14
N GLY A 129 4.68 -7.34 -0.43
CA GLY A 129 5.55 -6.26 -0.90
C GLY A 129 6.07 -5.34 0.22
N ILE A 130 5.64 -5.53 1.47
CA ILE A 130 6.15 -4.81 2.65
C ILE A 130 7.49 -5.43 3.08
N ASN A 131 8.44 -4.57 3.45
CA ASN A 131 9.77 -5.00 3.90
C ASN A 131 9.87 -5.09 5.44
N GLU A 132 9.19 -4.21 6.18
CA GLU A 132 9.22 -4.20 7.64
C GLU A 132 7.82 -3.89 8.21
N PRO A 133 7.24 -4.77 9.06
CA PRO A 133 7.73 -6.13 9.33
C PRO A 133 7.72 -6.99 8.07
N GLU A 134 8.57 -8.01 8.03
CA GLU A 134 8.54 -8.98 6.94
C GLU A 134 7.30 -9.87 7.06
N ILE A 135 6.47 -9.89 6.00
CA ILE A 135 5.22 -10.66 5.96
C ILE A 135 5.37 -11.88 5.05
N PHE A 136 5.15 -13.06 5.63
CA PHE A 136 5.07 -14.35 4.96
C PHE A 136 3.62 -14.81 4.82
N LEU A 137 3.33 -15.61 3.79
CA LEU A 137 2.04 -16.25 3.58
C LEU A 137 2.18 -17.76 3.64
N LEU A 138 1.45 -18.41 4.54
CA LEU A 138 1.28 -19.86 4.60
C LEU A 138 -0.08 -20.23 3.99
N VAL A 139 -0.06 -20.83 2.81
CA VAL A 139 -1.25 -21.29 2.09
C VAL A 139 -1.59 -22.72 2.50
N LYS A 140 -2.81 -22.92 2.99
CA LYS A 140 -3.34 -24.21 3.41
C LYS A 140 -4.37 -24.76 2.44
N ALA A 141 -4.28 -26.05 2.14
CA ALA A 141 -5.29 -26.77 1.36
C ALA A 141 -5.19 -28.27 1.64
N ASP A 142 -6.28 -28.85 2.14
CA ASP A 142 -6.42 -30.29 2.31
C ASP A 142 -7.22 -30.92 1.15
N ALA A 143 -7.45 -32.23 1.23
CA ALA A 143 -8.17 -32.99 0.21
C ALA A 143 -9.63 -32.53 0.03
N THR A 144 -10.20 -31.87 1.05
CA THR A 144 -11.57 -31.35 1.05
C THR A 144 -11.65 -29.88 0.66
N ALA A 145 -10.50 -29.24 0.39
CA ALA A 145 -10.46 -27.83 0.05
C ALA A 145 -11.25 -27.55 -1.23
N PHE A 146 -12.26 -26.70 -1.09
CA PHE A 146 -13.04 -26.17 -2.20
C PHE A 146 -12.34 -24.96 -2.80
N VAL A 147 -12.17 -24.94 -4.13
CA VAL A 147 -11.61 -23.81 -4.87
C VAL A 147 -12.53 -23.47 -6.03
N ASP A 148 -13.19 -22.31 -5.95
CA ASP A 148 -14.08 -21.79 -7.00
C ASP A 148 -13.39 -20.76 -7.91
N ALA A 149 -12.27 -20.20 -7.47
CA ALA A 149 -11.48 -19.27 -8.25
C ALA A 149 -10.55 -19.98 -9.25
N ASP A 150 -10.23 -19.28 -10.34
CA ASP A 150 -9.20 -19.71 -11.28
C ASP A 150 -7.84 -19.84 -10.57
N PHE A 151 -7.40 -21.09 -10.38
CA PHE A 151 -6.15 -21.46 -9.73
C PHE A 151 -4.93 -20.85 -10.42
N GLN A 152 -4.98 -20.62 -11.74
CA GLN A 152 -3.89 -19.97 -12.47
C GLN A 152 -3.66 -18.52 -12.03
N LYS A 153 -4.56 -17.92 -11.26
CA LYS A 153 -4.33 -16.59 -10.67
C LYS A 153 -3.26 -16.60 -9.58
N LEU A 154 -3.00 -17.74 -8.94
CA LEU A 154 -1.95 -17.87 -7.92
C LEU A 154 -0.56 -17.52 -8.45
N SER A 155 -0.32 -17.72 -9.75
CA SER A 155 0.93 -17.34 -10.42
C SER A 155 1.29 -15.86 -10.26
N ALA A 156 0.29 -14.99 -10.00
CA ALA A 156 0.52 -13.56 -9.79
C ALA A 156 1.33 -13.26 -8.52
N ILE A 157 1.30 -14.15 -7.53
CA ILE A 157 2.02 -13.97 -6.26
C ILE A 157 3.03 -15.10 -6.00
N SER A 158 2.92 -16.24 -6.68
CA SER A 158 3.70 -17.45 -6.39
C SER A 158 5.21 -17.34 -6.60
N GLU A 159 5.68 -16.35 -7.35
CA GLU A 159 7.12 -16.08 -7.55
C GLU A 159 7.75 -15.40 -6.33
N ASN A 160 6.95 -15.01 -5.35
CA ASN A 160 7.42 -14.41 -4.11
C ASN A 160 7.94 -15.51 -3.16
N ASP A 161 9.20 -15.41 -2.78
CA ASP A 161 9.90 -16.30 -1.85
C ASP A 161 9.30 -16.29 -0.43
N LYS A 162 8.42 -15.33 -0.14
CA LYS A 162 7.67 -15.24 1.11
C LYS A 162 6.41 -16.12 1.17
N ILE A 163 6.15 -16.95 0.17
CA ILE A 163 4.99 -17.86 0.15
C ILE A 163 5.40 -19.31 0.45
N LEU A 164 4.73 -19.90 1.43
CA LEU A 164 4.87 -21.28 1.87
C LEU A 164 3.57 -22.04 1.62
N PHE A 165 3.67 -23.30 1.23
CA PHE A 165 2.52 -24.16 0.96
C PHE A 165 2.48 -25.34 1.95
N ASP A 166 1.44 -25.35 2.79
CA ASP A 166 1.10 -26.48 3.66
C ASP A 166 -0.15 -27.15 3.08
N VAL A 167 0.08 -27.97 2.06
CA VAL A 167 -0.99 -28.57 1.27
C VAL A 167 -0.76 -30.07 1.09
N ASP A 168 -1.83 -30.82 0.80
CA ASP A 168 -1.76 -32.26 0.56
C ASP A 168 -1.08 -32.64 -0.77
N ASP A 169 -0.89 -33.95 -1.02
CA ASP A 169 -0.23 -34.43 -2.24
C ASP A 169 -1.00 -34.16 -3.54
N GLY A 170 -2.33 -33.99 -3.46
CA GLY A 170 -3.16 -33.61 -4.59
C GLY A 170 -2.87 -32.18 -5.04
N TRP A 171 -2.88 -31.25 -4.09
CA TRP A 171 -2.56 -29.84 -4.30
C TRP A 171 -1.09 -29.61 -4.61
N ARG A 172 -0.16 -30.34 -3.98
CA ARG A 172 1.27 -30.29 -4.32
C ARG A 172 1.50 -30.62 -5.79
N ARG A 173 0.80 -31.62 -6.33
CA ARG A 173 0.87 -31.94 -7.77
C ARG A 173 0.36 -30.78 -8.62
N LYS A 174 -0.80 -30.21 -8.30
CA LYS A 174 -1.36 -29.06 -9.05
C LYS A 174 -0.42 -27.85 -9.03
N LEU A 175 0.17 -27.53 -7.88
CA LEU A 175 1.12 -26.42 -7.74
C LEU A 175 2.39 -26.61 -8.58
N ARG A 176 2.90 -27.85 -8.72
CA ARG A 176 4.05 -28.14 -9.59
C ARG A 176 3.78 -27.89 -11.08
N HIS A 177 2.51 -27.90 -11.48
CA HIS A 177 2.08 -27.64 -12.87
C HIS A 177 1.53 -26.22 -13.04
N LEU A 178 1.69 -25.35 -12.04
CA LEU A 178 1.34 -23.95 -12.16
C LEU A 178 2.33 -23.31 -13.14
N GLU A 179 1.85 -22.92 -14.32
CA GLU A 179 2.68 -22.25 -15.30
C GLU A 179 3.02 -20.84 -14.79
N PRO A 180 4.30 -20.43 -14.83
CA PRO A 180 4.65 -19.05 -14.55
C PRO A 180 3.94 -18.17 -15.60
N LYS A 181 3.20 -17.16 -15.13
CA LYS A 181 2.60 -16.21 -16.08
C LYS A 181 3.73 -15.45 -16.77
N PRO A 182 3.64 -15.22 -18.09
CA PRO A 182 4.56 -14.28 -18.72
C PRO A 182 4.47 -12.96 -17.95
N PRO A 183 5.60 -12.28 -17.70
CA PRO A 183 5.61 -11.04 -16.93
C PRO A 183 4.62 -10.09 -17.61
N LYS A 184 3.46 -9.86 -16.97
CA LYS A 184 2.54 -8.82 -17.41
C LYS A 184 3.39 -7.55 -17.50
N LYS A 185 3.24 -6.76 -18.58
CA LYS A 185 3.85 -5.42 -18.71
C LYS A 185 3.88 -4.81 -17.33
N ARG A 186 5.09 -4.61 -16.77
CA ARG A 186 5.32 -4.30 -15.34
C ARG A 186 4.16 -3.46 -14.83
N ARG A 187 3.31 -4.02 -13.96
CA ARG A 187 2.42 -3.18 -13.14
C ARG A 187 3.33 -2.10 -12.57
N ARG A 188 2.99 -0.82 -12.79
CA ARG A 188 3.81 0.30 -12.33
C ARG A 188 4.00 0.15 -10.83
N SER A 189 5.17 -0.34 -10.44
CA SER A 189 5.53 -0.59 -9.05
C SER A 189 6.03 0.70 -8.45
N VAL A 190 5.71 0.93 -7.18
CA VAL A 190 6.34 1.99 -6.40
C VAL A 190 7.78 1.57 -6.14
N GLU A 191 8.73 2.46 -6.39
CA GLU A 191 10.14 2.27 -6.02
C GLU A 191 10.35 2.72 -4.56
N PRO A 192 10.40 1.80 -3.58
CA PRO A 192 10.38 2.18 -2.16
C PRO A 192 11.57 3.07 -1.77
N GLU A 193 12.73 2.85 -2.38
CA GLU A 193 13.99 3.58 -2.11
C GLU A 193 13.92 5.08 -2.45
N LYS A 194 12.99 5.46 -3.33
CA LYS A 194 12.74 6.87 -3.69
C LYS A 194 11.88 7.61 -2.69
N TRP A 195 11.38 6.93 -1.64
CA TRP A 195 10.45 7.53 -0.69
C TRP A 195 10.86 7.28 0.75
N LYS A 196 10.81 8.31 1.57
CA LYS A 196 11.11 8.25 3.00
C LYS A 196 9.89 8.62 3.81
N ASN A 197 9.51 7.75 4.74
CA ASN A 197 8.44 8.06 5.68
C ASN A 197 8.99 8.83 6.89
N ARG A 198 8.31 9.89 7.30
CA ARG A 198 8.57 10.64 8.52
C ARG A 198 7.28 10.77 9.31
N ILE A 199 7.28 10.25 10.53
CA ILE A 199 6.15 10.30 11.45
C ILE A 199 6.44 11.38 12.49
N PHE A 200 5.47 12.26 12.72
CA PHE A 200 5.54 13.32 13.71
C PHE A 200 4.78 12.94 14.98
N PRO A 201 5.28 13.31 16.18
CA PRO A 201 4.58 13.08 17.43
C PRO A 201 3.19 13.72 17.41
N SER A 202 2.21 13.05 18.03
CA SER A 202 0.86 13.60 18.18
C SER A 202 0.29 13.23 19.53
N SER A 203 -0.58 14.09 20.07
CA SER A 203 -1.34 13.81 21.29
C SER A 203 -2.50 12.83 21.07
N HIS A 204 -2.79 12.44 19.81
CA HIS A 204 -3.87 11.51 19.50
C HIS A 204 -3.42 10.08 19.77
N SER A 205 -4.28 9.29 20.40
CA SER A 205 -4.03 7.87 20.71
C SER A 205 -4.16 6.94 19.51
N MET A 206 -4.62 7.45 18.37
CA MET A 206 -4.84 6.68 17.16
C MET A 206 -3.56 6.63 16.31
N LEU A 207 -3.37 5.50 15.62
CA LEU A 207 -2.27 5.28 14.69
C LEU A 207 -2.11 6.47 13.71
N SER A 208 -0.88 6.78 13.35
CA SER A 208 -0.56 7.65 12.22
C SER A 208 0.70 7.12 11.54
N THR A 209 0.53 6.51 10.36
CA THR A 209 1.67 5.90 9.66
C THR A 209 1.46 5.83 8.16
N ASN A 210 2.57 5.80 7.45
CA ASN A 210 2.63 5.49 6.02
C ASN A 210 3.35 4.15 5.87
N ILE A 211 2.68 3.19 5.24
CA ILE A 211 3.25 1.86 5.02
C ILE A 211 3.61 1.73 3.55
N ILE A 212 4.90 1.57 3.29
CA ILE A 212 5.45 1.47 1.94
C ILE A 212 5.49 -0.01 1.54
N SER A 213 4.86 -0.33 0.41
CA SER A 213 4.96 -1.63 -0.27
C SER A 213 5.33 -1.41 -1.74
N LYS A 214 5.92 -2.45 -2.35
CA LYS A 214 6.29 -2.45 -3.78
C LYS A 214 5.13 -2.13 -4.73
N THR A 215 3.89 -2.41 -4.34
CA THR A 215 2.70 -2.16 -5.19
C THR A 215 1.92 -0.90 -4.81
N GLY A 216 2.25 -0.24 -3.71
CA GLY A 216 1.55 0.97 -3.26
C GLY A 216 1.90 1.39 -1.84
N ILE A 217 1.56 2.63 -1.48
CA ILE A 217 1.81 3.20 -0.16
C ILE A 217 0.47 3.47 0.52
N ALA A 218 0.25 2.90 1.70
CA ALA A 218 -0.98 3.14 2.47
C ALA A 218 -0.76 4.25 3.50
N PHE A 219 -1.69 5.21 3.55
CA PHE A 219 -1.72 6.28 4.55
C PHE A 219 -2.84 5.99 5.54
N LEU A 220 -2.45 5.59 6.76
CA LEU A 220 -3.38 5.10 7.78
C LEU A 220 -3.47 6.05 8.97
N GLY A 221 -4.70 6.29 9.43
CA GLY A 221 -4.91 6.97 10.71
C GLY A 221 -4.81 8.49 10.65
N TRP A 222 -4.25 9.15 11.66
CA TRP A 222 -4.19 10.63 11.72
C TRP A 222 -3.20 11.23 10.70
N PRO A 223 -3.38 12.50 10.29
CA PRO A 223 -2.52 13.21 9.34
C PRO A 223 -1.15 13.67 9.91
N ASN A 224 -0.46 12.82 10.69
CA ASN A 224 0.83 13.14 11.29
C ASN A 224 2.01 12.43 10.61
N ALA A 225 1.78 11.79 9.46
CA ALA A 225 2.82 11.12 8.69
C ALA A 225 3.02 11.85 7.35
N LEU A 226 4.28 12.03 6.98
CA LEU A 226 4.71 12.69 5.75
C LEU A 226 5.62 11.75 4.97
N LEU A 227 5.25 11.50 3.73
CA LEU A 227 6.05 10.77 2.77
C LEU A 227 6.87 11.78 1.95
N LEU A 228 8.19 11.73 2.07
CA LEU A 228 9.11 12.63 1.38
C LEU A 228 9.70 11.93 0.17
N SER A 229 9.74 12.63 -0.97
CA SER A 229 10.57 12.18 -2.08
C SER A 229 12.05 12.27 -1.69
N ASN A 230 12.79 11.22 -2.00
CA ASN A 230 14.22 11.07 -1.78
C ASN A 230 15.03 11.20 -3.08
N ASN A 231 14.42 11.69 -4.16
CA ASN A 231 15.15 11.95 -5.40
C ASN A 231 16.16 13.08 -5.17
N GLU A 232 17.44 12.79 -5.38
CA GLU A 232 18.46 13.82 -5.43
C GLU A 232 18.20 14.71 -6.65
N ILE A 233 17.86 15.97 -6.40
CA ILE A 233 17.68 16.98 -7.44
C ILE A 233 19.07 17.24 -8.05
N GLN A 234 19.44 16.46 -9.07
CA GLN A 234 20.62 16.74 -9.86
C GLN A 234 20.37 18.02 -10.69
N ASN A 235 21.42 18.84 -10.82
CA ASN A 235 21.37 20.13 -11.49
C ASN A 235 20.53 20.09 -12.77
N TYR A 236 19.49 20.94 -12.78
CA TYR A 236 18.54 21.16 -13.87
C TYR A 236 17.80 19.92 -14.39
N PRO A 237 16.54 19.79 -13.96
CA PRO A 237 15.49 20.11 -14.93
C PRO A 237 14.63 21.31 -14.52
N SER A 238 14.03 21.98 -15.51
CA SER A 238 13.11 23.11 -15.29
C SER A 238 11.72 22.68 -14.80
N LYS A 239 11.47 21.36 -14.73
CA LYS A 239 10.20 20.74 -14.38
C LYS A 239 10.39 19.40 -13.68
N GLN A 240 9.55 19.14 -12.68
CA GLN A 240 9.36 17.84 -12.06
C GLN A 240 7.89 17.43 -12.16
N SER A 241 7.63 16.13 -12.19
CA SER A 241 6.27 15.58 -12.28
C SER A 241 6.10 14.48 -11.25
N ILE A 242 4.97 14.53 -10.56
CA ILE A 242 4.49 13.46 -9.69
C ILE A 242 3.15 12.95 -10.23
N SER A 243 2.99 11.65 -10.31
CA SER A 243 1.74 11.02 -10.71
C SER A 243 1.47 9.77 -9.89
N GLY A 244 0.21 9.39 -9.82
CA GLY A 244 -0.19 8.16 -9.15
C GLY A 244 -1.70 7.94 -9.19
N LYS A 245 -2.11 6.85 -8.57
CA LYS A 245 -3.50 6.42 -8.43
C LYS A 245 -3.86 6.34 -6.96
N ILE A 246 -4.89 7.07 -6.55
CA ILE A 246 -5.39 7.12 -5.19
C ILE A 246 -6.64 6.25 -5.09
N MET A 247 -6.70 5.42 -4.06
CA MET A 247 -7.89 4.69 -3.65
C MET A 247 -8.25 5.06 -2.22
N PHE A 248 -9.36 5.79 -2.05
CA PHE A 248 -9.85 6.19 -0.74
C PHE A 248 -10.62 5.05 -0.06
N HIS A 249 -10.41 4.93 1.24
CA HIS A 249 -11.05 3.94 2.10
C HIS A 249 -11.61 4.59 3.38
N PRO A 250 -12.88 5.02 3.35
CA PRO A 250 -13.55 5.58 4.54
C PRO A 250 -13.70 4.54 5.65
N LYS A 251 -13.35 4.90 6.88
CA LYS A 251 -13.50 4.03 8.06
C LYS A 251 -14.96 3.92 8.46
N ARG A 252 -15.59 2.81 8.11
CA ARG A 252 -17.00 2.52 8.45
C ARG A 252 -17.29 2.42 9.95
N GLN A 253 -16.27 2.22 10.79
CA GLN A 253 -16.43 2.00 12.23
C GLN A 253 -16.59 3.30 13.03
N LEU A 254 -16.24 4.45 12.47
CA LEU A 254 -16.49 5.76 13.07
C LEU A 254 -17.86 6.26 12.60
N ARG A 255 -18.94 5.59 13.01
CA ARG A 255 -20.32 5.89 12.59
C ARG A 255 -20.77 7.33 12.90
N GLU A 256 -20.00 8.06 13.72
CA GLU A 256 -20.30 9.43 14.15
C GLU A 256 -19.48 10.51 13.45
N ILE A 257 -18.47 10.15 12.64
CA ILE A 257 -17.58 11.14 12.02
C ILE A 257 -17.90 11.23 10.54
N THR A 258 -18.65 12.27 10.17
CA THR A 258 -18.71 12.70 8.77
C THR A 258 -17.34 13.27 8.43
N PRO A 259 -16.59 12.69 7.48
CA PRO A 259 -15.26 13.18 7.19
C PRO A 259 -15.29 14.66 6.83
N LEU A 260 -14.34 15.42 7.37
CA LEU A 260 -14.20 16.84 7.03
C LEU A 260 -14.03 17.04 5.52
N ARG A 261 -14.51 18.16 5.00
CA ARG A 261 -14.44 18.50 3.56
C ARG A 261 -13.02 18.63 3.00
N ASP A 262 -12.03 18.79 3.87
CA ASP A 262 -10.61 18.84 3.53
C ASP A 262 -9.90 17.49 3.73
N SER A 263 -10.66 16.40 3.96
CA SER A 263 -10.12 15.05 4.09
C SER A 263 -9.65 14.51 2.74
N GLY A 264 -8.42 14.02 2.68
CA GLY A 264 -7.90 13.47 1.44
C GLY A 264 -6.38 13.39 1.40
N MET A 265 -5.84 13.36 0.18
CA MET A 265 -4.41 13.36 -0.08
C MET A 265 -3.94 14.79 -0.32
N LEU A 266 -2.87 15.19 0.36
CA LEU A 266 -2.23 16.49 0.24
C LEU A 266 -0.80 16.34 -0.29
N VAL A 267 -0.54 16.91 -1.46
CA VAL A 267 0.81 17.01 -2.05
C VAL A 267 1.34 18.41 -1.77
N GLN A 268 2.54 18.51 -1.20
CA GLN A 268 3.16 19.76 -0.76
C GLN A 268 4.47 19.97 -1.52
N PHE A 269 4.65 21.15 -2.09
CA PHE A 269 5.87 21.61 -2.76
C PHE A 269 6.52 22.72 -1.93
N PHE A 270 7.75 22.53 -1.46
CA PHE A 270 8.40 23.45 -0.52
C PHE A 270 9.92 23.54 -0.72
N GLU A 271 10.52 24.66 -0.31
CA GLU A 271 11.98 24.89 -0.39
C GLU A 271 12.73 24.54 0.93
N LYS A 272 12.00 24.36 2.04
CA LYS A 272 12.55 24.08 3.37
C LYS A 272 13.46 22.84 3.34
N ASN A 273 14.57 22.89 4.08
CA ASN A 273 15.48 21.76 4.21
C ASN A 273 14.77 20.58 4.89
N LEU A 274 14.86 19.40 4.30
CA LEU A 274 14.22 18.16 4.78
C LEU A 274 14.54 17.86 6.26
N LEU A 275 15.73 18.20 6.75
CA LEU A 275 16.13 17.99 8.13
C LEU A 275 15.39 18.89 9.12
N THR A 276 14.97 20.08 8.67
CA THR A 276 14.34 21.12 9.52
C THR A 276 12.81 21.01 9.59
N ILE A 277 12.20 20.06 8.88
CA ILE A 277 10.75 19.85 8.92
C ILE A 277 10.37 19.30 10.29
N ASP A 278 9.46 19.98 10.97
CA ASP A 278 9.04 19.73 12.36
C ASP A 278 7.54 19.42 12.48
N SER A 279 6.79 19.58 11.38
CA SER A 279 5.36 19.34 11.28
C SER A 279 5.01 18.67 9.94
N PRO A 280 3.95 17.85 9.88
CA PRO A 280 3.43 17.30 8.63
C PRO A 280 2.90 18.39 7.69
N LYS A 281 2.36 19.49 8.22
CA LYS A 281 1.97 20.67 7.45
C LYS A 281 3.17 21.61 7.36
N ILE A 282 3.62 21.86 6.15
CA ILE A 282 4.83 22.65 5.88
C ILE A 282 4.44 24.08 5.53
N ASP A 283 4.96 25.04 6.29
CA ASP A 283 4.81 26.46 5.99
C ASP A 283 5.54 26.85 4.71
N ASP A 284 5.11 27.94 4.06
CA ASP A 284 5.71 28.45 2.82
C ASP A 284 5.74 27.38 1.70
N SER A 285 4.68 26.59 1.62
CA SER A 285 4.48 25.55 0.62
C SER A 285 3.33 25.88 -0.32
N VAL A 286 3.41 25.33 -1.54
CA VAL A 286 2.24 25.23 -2.43
C VAL A 286 1.66 23.84 -2.30
N THR A 287 0.35 23.77 -2.06
CA THR A 287 -0.31 22.51 -1.73
C THR A 287 -1.39 22.16 -2.73
N VAL A 288 -1.40 20.91 -3.18
CA VAL A 288 -2.45 20.33 -4.00
C VAL A 288 -3.21 19.31 -3.16
N LEU A 289 -4.46 19.61 -2.81
CA LEU A 289 -5.38 18.70 -2.15
C LEU A 289 -6.20 17.96 -3.20
N ILE A 290 -6.27 16.64 -3.08
CA ILE A 290 -7.25 15.79 -3.77
C ILE A 290 -8.13 15.19 -2.68
N GLY A 291 -9.35 15.72 -2.55
CA GLY A 291 -10.33 15.35 -1.55
C GLY A 291 -11.05 14.05 -1.90
N PHE A 292 -11.46 13.31 -0.87
CA PHE A 292 -12.24 12.08 -1.02
C PHE A 292 -13.62 12.27 -1.68
N ASP A 293 -14.12 13.50 -1.66
CA ASP A 293 -15.38 13.94 -2.23
C ASP A 293 -15.22 14.41 -3.69
N GLY A 294 -14.01 14.35 -4.24
CA GLY A 294 -13.67 14.79 -5.59
C GLY A 294 -13.32 16.27 -5.69
N ARG A 295 -13.21 17.00 -4.57
CA ARG A 295 -12.71 18.37 -4.59
C ARG A 295 -11.21 18.38 -4.85
N ILE A 296 -10.75 19.25 -5.74
CA ILE A 296 -9.31 19.48 -5.96
C ILE A 296 -9.01 20.94 -5.72
N THR A 297 -7.97 21.23 -4.93
CA THR A 297 -7.54 22.62 -4.69
C THR A 297 -6.03 22.74 -4.77
N ILE A 298 -5.54 23.73 -5.50
CA ILE A 298 -4.17 24.22 -5.42
C ILE A 298 -4.20 25.49 -4.59
N SER A 299 -3.43 25.57 -3.52
CA SER A 299 -3.36 26.76 -2.67
C SER A 299 -1.93 27.14 -2.35
N ASN A 300 -1.68 28.45 -2.31
CA ASN A 300 -0.41 28.99 -1.90
C ASN A 300 -0.43 29.36 -0.40
N ASN A 301 0.34 28.65 0.42
CA ASN A 301 0.39 28.87 1.88
C ASN A 301 1.62 29.70 2.30
N LEU A 302 2.08 30.61 1.43
CA LEU A 302 3.17 31.54 1.74
C LEU A 302 2.76 32.52 2.85
N ARG A 303 3.51 32.54 3.96
CA ARG A 303 3.28 33.44 5.11
C ARG A 303 3.63 34.90 4.83
N ARG A 304 4.10 35.23 3.62
CA ARG A 304 4.45 36.61 3.27
C ARG A 304 3.19 37.48 3.26
N SER A 305 3.29 38.57 4.00
CA SER A 305 2.28 39.52 4.47
C SER A 305 1.53 40.32 3.40
N ASP A 306 1.43 39.82 2.17
CA ASP A 306 0.74 40.52 1.09
C ASP A 306 -0.51 39.70 0.67
N PRO A 307 -1.73 40.17 1.01
CA PRO A 307 -2.99 39.50 0.67
C PRO A 307 -3.15 39.25 -0.84
N LEU A 308 -2.40 39.98 -1.68
CA LEU A 308 -2.36 39.83 -3.13
C LEU A 308 -1.80 38.48 -3.61
N TYR A 309 -1.11 37.70 -2.78
CA TYR A 309 -0.49 36.43 -3.19
C TYR A 309 -1.16 35.18 -2.59
N TYR A 310 -2.26 35.33 -1.84
CA TYR A 310 -3.09 34.20 -1.41
C TYR A 310 -3.99 33.74 -2.56
N GLU A 311 -3.37 33.18 -3.59
CA GLU A 311 -4.09 32.62 -4.72
C GLU A 311 -4.42 31.15 -4.48
N SER A 312 -5.63 30.77 -4.86
CA SER A 312 -6.06 29.38 -4.88
C SER A 312 -6.84 29.08 -6.14
N SER A 313 -6.63 27.90 -6.69
CA SER A 313 -7.39 27.37 -7.82
C SER A 313 -8.13 26.13 -7.35
N SER A 314 -9.41 26.00 -7.67
CA SER A 314 -10.24 24.87 -7.22
C SER A 314 -11.06 24.27 -8.35
N GLY A 315 -11.21 22.96 -8.33
CA GLY A 315 -12.04 22.18 -9.23
C GLY A 315 -12.83 21.12 -8.47
N GLN A 316 -13.80 20.53 -9.15
CA GLN A 316 -14.65 19.48 -8.59
C GLN A 316 -14.83 18.37 -9.62
N LEU A 317 -14.58 17.14 -9.20
CA LEU A 317 -14.94 15.92 -9.90
C LEU A 317 -16.13 15.25 -9.19
N PRO A 318 -16.86 14.36 -9.88
CA PRO A 318 -17.79 13.47 -9.20
C PRO A 318 -17.09 12.66 -8.11
N LYS A 319 -17.83 12.39 -7.03
CA LYS A 319 -17.34 11.55 -5.94
C LYS A 319 -17.07 10.14 -6.47
N SER A 320 -15.83 9.70 -6.32
CA SER A 320 -15.32 8.41 -6.76
C SER A 320 -14.46 7.80 -5.66
N PRO A 321 -14.46 6.47 -5.46
CA PRO A 321 -13.51 5.84 -4.56
C PRO A 321 -12.07 5.93 -5.06
N CYS A 322 -11.86 6.16 -6.36
CA CYS A 322 -10.54 6.19 -6.97
C CYS A 322 -10.35 7.34 -7.97
N TYR A 323 -9.15 7.92 -7.89
CA TYR A 323 -8.70 9.00 -8.75
C TYR A 323 -7.29 8.73 -9.24
N GLU A 324 -6.96 9.19 -10.42
CA GLU A 324 -5.59 9.29 -10.90
C GLU A 324 -5.23 10.75 -11.04
N PHE A 325 -3.95 11.05 -10.88
CA PHE A 325 -3.45 12.41 -10.95
C PHE A 325 -2.09 12.50 -11.60
N LYS A 326 -1.83 13.67 -12.16
CA LYS A 326 -0.51 14.11 -12.59
C LYS A 326 -0.34 15.58 -12.22
N ILE A 327 0.66 15.87 -11.41
CA ILE A 327 1.01 17.21 -10.98
C ILE A 327 2.39 17.54 -11.52
N ILE A 328 2.50 18.69 -12.20
CA ILE A 328 3.74 19.17 -12.82
C ILE A 328 4.12 20.47 -12.12
N ASP A 329 5.28 20.48 -11.48
CA ASP A 329 5.89 21.68 -10.92
C ASP A 329 6.92 22.23 -11.91
N LYS A 330 6.68 23.44 -12.41
CA LYS A 330 7.55 24.20 -13.33
C LYS A 330 8.41 25.25 -12.61
N GLY A 331 8.43 25.24 -11.28
CA GLY A 331 9.06 26.23 -10.40
C GLY A 331 8.23 27.50 -10.23
N TRP A 332 7.76 28.11 -11.33
CA TRP A 332 6.94 29.33 -11.32
C TRP A 332 5.43 29.05 -11.44
N LYS A 333 5.04 27.81 -11.73
CA LYS A 333 3.65 27.39 -11.92
C LYS A 333 3.50 25.92 -11.55
N ILE A 334 2.37 25.58 -10.93
CA ILE A 334 1.96 24.21 -10.72
C ILE A 334 0.72 23.94 -11.56
N ASP A 335 0.78 22.86 -12.35
CA ASP A 335 -0.36 22.33 -13.09
C ASP A 335 -0.76 20.99 -12.48
N ALA A 336 -2.04 20.81 -12.16
CA ALA A 336 -2.60 19.57 -11.67
C ALA A 336 -3.70 19.07 -12.61
N GLU A 337 -3.52 17.87 -13.12
CA GLU A 337 -4.52 17.11 -13.88
C GLU A 337 -5.01 15.97 -12.99
N VAL A 338 -6.32 15.87 -12.77
CA VAL A 338 -6.93 14.83 -11.93
C VAL A 338 -8.15 14.25 -12.66
N TRP A 339 -8.31 12.93 -12.63
CA TRP A 339 -9.43 12.25 -13.26
C TRP A 339 -9.95 11.06 -12.45
N THR A 340 -11.22 10.70 -12.65
CA THR A 340 -11.81 9.50 -12.06
C THR A 340 -11.27 8.25 -12.76
N SER A 341 -10.96 7.21 -11.99
CA SER A 341 -10.45 5.94 -12.51
C SER A 341 -11.09 4.75 -11.77
N PRO A 342 -11.29 3.59 -12.41
CA PRO A 342 -11.73 2.39 -11.71
C PRO A 342 -10.68 1.93 -10.69
N CYS A 343 -11.09 1.55 -9.48
CA CYS A 343 -10.13 1.12 -8.45
C CYS A 343 -9.29 -0.11 -8.84
N HIS A 344 -9.90 -1.06 -9.54
CA HIS A 344 -9.24 -2.32 -9.88
C HIS A 344 -8.73 -2.29 -11.32
N SER A 345 -7.42 -2.09 -11.50
CA SER A 345 -6.76 -2.27 -12.78
C SER A 345 -6.48 -3.77 -12.99
N GLY A 346 -7.47 -4.53 -13.46
CA GLY A 346 -7.21 -5.81 -14.14
C GLY A 346 -7.87 -7.10 -13.63
N MET A 347 -8.94 -7.06 -12.85
CA MET A 347 -9.81 -8.25 -12.65
C MET A 347 -11.26 -7.85 -12.88
N LYS A 348 -11.86 -8.37 -13.96
CA LYS A 348 -13.32 -8.44 -14.10
C LYS A 348 -13.79 -9.32 -12.94
N ASP A 349 -14.30 -8.67 -11.90
CA ASP A 349 -14.78 -9.37 -10.72
C ASP A 349 -16.05 -10.15 -11.09
N HIS A 350 -16.06 -11.46 -10.85
CA HIS A 350 -17.25 -12.29 -11.14
C HIS A 350 -18.45 -11.90 -10.27
N SER A 351 -18.26 -11.10 -9.21
CA SER A 351 -19.33 -10.45 -8.44
C SER A 351 -20.19 -9.49 -9.29
N GLN A 352 -19.66 -8.95 -10.40
CA GLN A 352 -20.46 -8.16 -11.33
C GLN A 352 -21.31 -9.02 -12.27
N LYS A 353 -21.12 -10.34 -12.32
CA LYS A 353 -21.85 -11.24 -13.23
C LYS A 353 -23.27 -11.58 -12.75
N LEU A 354 -23.63 -11.24 -11.52
CA LEU A 354 -25.02 -11.30 -11.03
C LEU A 354 -25.82 -10.02 -11.32
N ILE A 355 -25.18 -8.98 -11.88
CA ILE A 355 -25.86 -7.78 -12.42
C ILE A 355 -25.61 -7.64 -13.94
N SER A 356 -24.61 -8.32 -14.51
CA SER A 356 -24.24 -8.23 -15.93
C SER A 356 -24.51 -9.49 -16.77
N SER A 357 -25.54 -10.27 -16.45
CA SER A 357 -26.10 -11.28 -17.37
C SER A 357 -27.29 -10.74 -18.16
N SER A 358 -27.18 -9.53 -18.70
CA SER A 358 -27.99 -9.07 -19.83
C SER A 358 -27.40 -7.78 -20.37
N SER A 359 -27.11 -7.77 -21.68
CA SER A 359 -26.63 -6.66 -22.50
C SER A 359 -25.11 -6.55 -22.68
N SER A 360 -24.70 -6.95 -23.87
CA SER A 360 -23.61 -6.34 -24.62
C SER A 360 -24.00 -4.91 -25.02
N ASN A 361 -24.10 -3.99 -24.07
CA ASN A 361 -24.19 -2.55 -24.35
C ASN A 361 -22.86 -1.86 -24.01
N PRO A 362 -22.31 -1.02 -24.89
CA PRO A 362 -21.16 -0.15 -24.60
C PRO A 362 -21.49 1.00 -23.61
N GLU A 363 -22.67 1.00 -22.97
CA GLU A 363 -23.14 2.04 -22.05
C GLU A 363 -22.71 1.82 -20.58
N ASN A 364 -21.99 0.73 -20.26
CA ASN A 364 -21.49 0.45 -18.92
C ASN A 364 -20.02 0.86 -18.70
N GLU A 365 -19.42 1.64 -19.61
CA GLU A 365 -18.14 2.28 -19.34
C GLU A 365 -18.34 3.39 -18.31
N ILE A 366 -17.67 3.27 -17.16
CA ILE A 366 -17.68 4.31 -16.13
C ILE A 366 -17.12 5.59 -16.77
N PRO A 367 -17.91 6.68 -16.87
CA PRO A 367 -17.45 7.89 -17.51
C PRO A 367 -16.21 8.44 -16.78
N ILE A 368 -15.15 8.68 -17.53
CA ILE A 368 -13.91 9.26 -17.03
C ILE A 368 -14.08 10.78 -17.02
N TYR A 369 -14.27 11.36 -15.85
CA TYR A 369 -14.29 12.80 -15.66
C TYR A 369 -12.89 13.30 -15.35
N ARG A 370 -12.52 14.45 -15.92
CA ARG A 370 -11.19 15.04 -15.77
C ARG A 370 -11.30 16.53 -15.46
N THR A 371 -10.40 17.01 -14.63
CA THR A 371 -10.24 18.44 -14.35
C THR A 371 -8.77 18.84 -14.46
N PHE A 372 -8.55 20.10 -14.80
CA PHE A 372 -7.23 20.70 -14.93
C PHE A 372 -7.22 22.00 -14.12
N LEU A 373 -6.27 22.10 -13.21
CA LEU A 373 -6.04 23.28 -12.41
C LEU A 373 -4.62 23.78 -12.63
N SER A 374 -4.48 25.08 -12.58
CA SER A 374 -3.20 25.77 -12.72
C SER A 374 -3.14 26.86 -11.67
N LEU A 375 -1.98 27.01 -11.04
CA LEU A 375 -1.71 28.13 -10.14
C LEU A 375 -0.30 28.65 -10.41
N ASP A 376 -0.20 29.95 -10.69
CA ASP A 376 1.09 30.62 -10.79
C ASP A 376 1.60 30.86 -9.37
N THR A 377 2.86 30.52 -9.13
CA THR A 377 3.45 30.59 -7.80
C THR A 377 4.33 31.83 -7.73
N PRO A 378 4.20 32.67 -6.69
CA PRO A 378 4.93 33.93 -6.63
C PRO A 378 6.42 33.64 -6.76
N ILE A 379 7.03 34.39 -7.69
CA ILE A 379 8.34 34.13 -8.26
C ILE A 379 9.35 33.92 -7.13
N SER A 380 9.71 32.67 -6.85
CA SER A 380 11.02 32.38 -6.26
C SER A 380 12.01 32.92 -7.29
N ARG A 381 12.80 33.93 -6.89
CA ARG A 381 13.79 34.59 -7.78
C ARG A 381 14.75 33.57 -8.41
N ASN A 382 14.81 32.35 -7.87
CA ASN A 382 15.47 31.21 -8.46
C ASN A 382 14.43 30.18 -8.92
N ARG A 383 14.51 29.76 -10.20
CA ARG A 383 13.76 28.61 -10.76
C ARG A 383 14.28 27.28 -10.20
N LYS A 384 14.33 27.14 -8.88
CA LYS A 384 14.74 25.90 -8.20
C LYS A 384 13.56 24.97 -8.11
N LEU A 385 13.82 23.68 -8.30
CA LEU A 385 12.84 22.64 -8.01
C LEU A 385 12.63 22.55 -6.50
N ARG A 386 11.37 22.34 -6.13
CA ARG A 386 10.94 22.23 -4.73
C ARG A 386 10.99 20.78 -4.27
N ASN A 387 11.21 20.57 -2.98
CA ASN A 387 10.99 19.27 -2.38
C ASN A 387 9.51 18.88 -2.46
N ILE A 388 9.24 17.58 -2.59
CA ILE A 388 7.89 17.03 -2.66
C ILE A 388 7.61 16.21 -1.40
N GLY A 389 6.50 16.53 -0.75
CA GLY A 389 5.94 15.75 0.34
C GLY A 389 4.50 15.32 0.03
N ILE A 390 4.12 14.11 0.41
CA ILE A 390 2.74 13.62 0.35
C ILE A 390 2.31 13.30 1.77
N SER A 391 1.11 13.76 2.13
CA SER A 391 0.55 13.59 3.46
C SER A 391 -0.95 13.41 3.37
N LYS A 392 -1.55 12.98 4.48
CA LYS A 392 -2.99 12.99 4.65
C LYS A 392 -3.45 14.35 5.16
N SER A 393 -4.66 14.76 4.80
CA SER A 393 -5.37 15.92 5.35
C SER A 393 -6.71 15.47 5.97
N GLY A 394 -7.24 16.25 6.91
CA GLY A 394 -8.53 16.00 7.58
C GLY A 394 -8.42 15.40 8.98
N ASP A 395 -9.43 14.62 9.38
CA ASP A 395 -9.68 14.15 10.75
C ASP A 395 -9.28 12.68 11.01
N GLY A 396 -8.62 12.03 10.06
CA GLY A 396 -8.24 10.62 10.18
C GLY A 396 -9.33 9.61 9.80
N ALA A 397 -10.54 10.05 9.44
CA ALA A 397 -11.66 9.18 9.07
C ALA A 397 -11.47 8.44 7.73
N ILE A 398 -10.56 8.92 6.87
CA ILE A 398 -10.36 8.38 5.51
C ILE A 398 -8.93 7.92 5.31
N ASP A 399 -8.70 6.63 5.30
CA ASP A 399 -7.41 6.10 4.86
C ASP A 399 -7.35 6.05 3.33
N PHE A 400 -6.16 5.95 2.75
CA PHE A 400 -6.04 5.75 1.31
C PHE A 400 -4.82 4.94 0.94
N LEU A 401 -4.91 4.25 -0.20
CA LEU A 401 -3.80 3.60 -0.87
C LEU A 401 -3.37 4.44 -2.08
N LEU A 402 -2.08 4.74 -2.16
CA LEU A 402 -1.45 5.40 -3.28
C LEU A 402 -0.66 4.38 -4.10
N GLN A 403 -1.19 4.00 -5.25
CA GLN A 403 -0.62 3.05 -6.20
C GLN A 403 0.06 3.79 -7.35
N GLU A 404 0.93 3.10 -8.10
CA GLU A 404 1.57 3.61 -9.32
C GLU A 404 2.26 4.97 -9.11
N LEU A 405 2.78 5.20 -7.90
CA LEU A 405 3.42 6.46 -7.54
C LEU A 405 4.75 6.61 -8.26
N GLU A 406 4.82 7.61 -9.13
CA GLU A 406 6.00 7.94 -9.91
C GLU A 406 6.40 9.40 -9.64
N HIS A 407 7.66 9.61 -9.31
CA HIS A 407 8.29 10.93 -9.33
C HIS A 407 9.37 10.93 -10.41
N SER A 408 9.19 11.78 -11.42
CA SER A 408 10.11 11.95 -12.53
C SER A 408 10.60 13.39 -12.63
N ASP A 409 11.89 13.52 -12.87
CA ASP A 409 12.55 14.79 -13.18
C ASP A 409 13.00 14.76 -14.65
N ALA A 410 12.89 15.87 -15.38
CA ALA A 410 13.05 15.89 -16.84
C ALA A 410 14.45 15.45 -17.36
N ALA A 411 15.45 15.26 -16.49
CA ALA A 411 16.74 14.69 -16.84
C ALA A 411 16.67 13.22 -17.29
N SER A 412 15.66 12.45 -16.83
CA SER A 412 15.52 11.02 -17.17
C SER A 412 15.19 10.76 -18.64
N ILE A 413 14.67 11.76 -19.38
CA ILE A 413 14.26 11.59 -20.79
C ILE A 413 15.41 11.92 -21.76
N GLN A 414 16.40 12.71 -21.34
CA GLN A 414 17.51 13.11 -22.22
C GLN A 414 18.58 12.04 -22.39
N ASN A 415 18.75 11.13 -21.43
CA ASN A 415 19.77 10.06 -21.55
C ASN A 415 19.44 9.01 -22.62
N LEU A 416 18.15 8.82 -22.95
CA LEU A 416 17.76 7.90 -24.04
C LEU A 416 18.01 8.51 -25.43
N SER A 417 17.80 9.82 -25.59
CA SER A 417 17.98 10.48 -26.89
C SER A 417 19.46 10.66 -27.25
N VAL A 418 20.31 10.96 -26.27
CA VAL A 418 21.77 11.08 -26.49
C VAL A 418 22.38 9.73 -26.86
N PHE A 419 21.92 8.63 -26.26
CA PHE A 419 22.35 7.28 -26.65
C PHE A 419 21.93 6.92 -28.08
N CYS A 420 20.71 7.25 -28.50
CA CYS A 420 20.28 7.01 -29.87
C CYS A 420 21.06 7.85 -30.90
N VAL A 421 21.38 9.11 -30.59
CA VAL A 421 22.16 9.97 -31.49
C VAL A 421 23.61 9.49 -31.60
N LEU A 422 24.24 9.10 -30.48
CA LEU A 422 25.59 8.51 -30.50
C LEU A 422 25.62 7.18 -31.26
N PHE A 423 24.62 6.33 -31.10
CA PHE A 423 24.53 5.08 -31.86
C PHE A 423 24.37 5.35 -33.36
N SER A 424 23.54 6.31 -33.77
CA SER A 424 23.40 6.68 -35.18
C SER A 424 24.69 7.23 -35.77
N ILE A 425 25.45 8.06 -35.02
CA ILE A 425 26.72 8.63 -35.49
C ILE A 425 27.78 7.52 -35.66
N VAL A 426 27.91 6.63 -34.67
CA VAL A 426 28.84 5.49 -34.74
C VAL A 426 28.46 4.52 -35.87
N PHE A 427 27.17 4.26 -36.08
CA PHE A 427 26.71 3.39 -37.16
C PHE A 427 26.97 4.00 -38.54
N THR A 428 26.81 5.31 -38.71
CA THR A 428 27.18 5.99 -39.97
C THR A 428 28.68 6.05 -40.23
N PHE A 429 29.51 6.04 -39.18
CA PHE A 429 30.97 5.99 -39.33
C PHE A 429 31.47 4.59 -39.71
N ILE A 430 30.87 3.54 -39.14
CA ILE A 430 31.25 2.15 -39.45
C ILE A 430 30.79 1.73 -40.85
N LEU A 431 29.69 2.29 -41.38
CA LEU A 431 29.22 2.03 -42.76
C LEU A 431 29.95 2.84 -43.85
N ARG A 432 30.85 3.75 -43.47
CA ARG A 432 31.64 4.59 -44.41
C ARG A 432 33.12 4.18 -44.52
N VAL A 433 33.56 3.18 -43.77
CA VAL A 433 34.86 2.51 -43.90
C VAL A 433 34.60 1.15 -44.56
#